data_AF-A0A9W4SG74-F1
#
_entry.id   AF-A0A9W4SG74-F1
#
_cell.length_a   1.000
_cell.length_b   1.000
_cell.length_c   1.000
_cell.angle_alpha   90.00
_cell.angle_beta   90.00
_cell.angle_gamma   90.00
#
_symmetry.space_group_name_H-M   'P 1'
#
loop_
_entity.id
_entity.type
_entity.pdbx_description
1 polymer ?
#
loop_
_entity_poly.entity_id
_entity_poly.type
_entity_poly.pdbx_seq_one_letter_code
_entity_poly.pdbx_strand_id
1 'polypeptide(L)'
;MEQILDIYESANPFPDTLTKEEIMRVIAKTYGSPLKPQKPEKLQSSRIDRLESKIDEIGQMTSKFTRRDIDDISDTTSRVCSVLSKVS
;
A
#
# COMPACT_ATOMS: atom_id res chain seq x y z
N MET A 1 -24.27 -4.32 32.39
CA MET A 1 -23.08 -3.52 32.01
C MET A 1 -22.18 -3.24 33.22
N GLU A 2 -22.62 -3.50 34.45
CA GLU A 2 -21.83 -3.33 35.68
C GLU A 2 -20.77 -4.41 35.88
N GLN A 3 -21.08 -5.68 35.57
CA GLN A 3 -20.15 -6.81 35.77
C GLN A 3 -18.81 -6.68 35.03
N ILE A 4 -18.76 -5.95 33.91
CA ILE A 4 -17.51 -5.75 33.17
C ILE A 4 -16.64 -4.69 33.86
N LEU A 5 -17.25 -3.64 34.41
CA LEU A 5 -16.51 -2.61 35.15
C LEU A 5 -15.85 -3.22 36.40
N ASP A 6 -16.59 -4.04 37.15
CA ASP A 6 -16.08 -4.71 38.36
C ASP A 6 -14.88 -5.63 38.05
N ILE A 7 -14.88 -6.30 36.89
CA ILE A 7 -13.75 -7.14 36.45
C ILE A 7 -12.52 -6.29 36.11
N TYR A 8 -12.71 -5.14 35.45
CA TYR A 8 -11.61 -4.23 35.13
C TYR A 8 -11.04 -3.53 36.36
N GLU A 9 -11.89 -3.21 37.34
CA GLU A 9 -11.49 -2.61 38.62
C GLU A 9 -10.74 -3.63 39.49
N SER A 10 -11.21 -4.88 39.55
CA SER A 10 -10.51 -5.98 40.23
C SER A 10 -9.20 -6.40 39.55
N ALA A 11 -9.07 -6.20 38.24
CA ALA A 11 -7.88 -6.57 37.47
C ALA A 11 -6.86 -5.42 37.39
N ASN A 12 -7.10 -4.28 38.03
CA ASN A 12 -6.14 -3.19 38.09
C ASN A 12 -4.90 -3.64 38.88
N PRO A 13 -3.72 -3.79 38.22
CA PRO A 13 -2.51 -4.22 38.92
C PRO A 13 -1.91 -3.11 39.78
N PHE A 14 -2.46 -1.88 39.70
CA PHE A 14 -2.02 -0.73 40.48
C PHE A 14 -2.97 -0.53 41.67
N PRO A 15 -2.44 -0.41 42.90
CA PRO A 15 -3.27 -0.09 44.06
C PRO A 15 -3.85 1.34 43.92
N ASP A 16 -5.06 1.57 44.42
CA ASP A 16 -5.76 2.87 44.38
C ASP A 16 -5.02 4.01 45.09
N THR A 17 -3.95 3.67 45.82
CA THR A 17 -3.08 4.62 46.51
C THR A 17 -2.05 5.27 45.58
N LEU A 18 -1.84 4.72 44.38
CA LEU A 18 -0.86 5.27 43.43
C LEU A 18 -1.46 6.41 42.61
N THR A 19 -0.72 7.51 42.56
CA THR A 19 -1.02 8.62 41.64
C THR A 19 -0.73 8.23 40.19
N LYS A 20 -1.41 8.88 39.25
CA LYS A 20 -1.21 8.67 37.81
C LYS A 20 0.25 8.85 37.40
N GLU A 21 0.95 9.81 38.02
CA GLU A 21 2.36 10.09 37.79
C GLU A 21 3.26 8.95 38.28
N GLU A 22 2.93 8.31 39.40
CA GLU A 22 3.65 7.13 39.89
C GLU A 22 3.46 5.93 38.98
N ILE A 23 2.24 5.71 38.49
CA ILE A 23 1.93 4.66 37.51
C ILE A 23 2.74 4.88 36.23
N MET A 24 2.77 6.10 35.71
CA MET A 24 3.54 6.44 34.52
C MET A 24 5.06 6.25 34.72
N ARG A 25 5.59 6.55 35.92
CA ARG A 25 7.00 6.28 36.26
C ARG A 25 7.30 4.78 36.30
N VAL A 26 6.41 3.96 36.87
CA VAL A 26 6.56 2.50 36.90
C VAL A 26 6.52 1.94 35.48
N ILE A 27 5.56 2.37 34.65
CA ILE A 27 5.47 1.96 33.24
C ILE A 27 6.74 2.34 32.48
N ALA A 28 7.24 3.57 32.64
CA ALA A 28 8.47 4.03 31.99
C ALA A 28 9.73 3.29 32.49
N LYS A 29 9.76 2.86 33.76
CA LYS A 29 10.88 2.08 34.31
C LYS A 29 10.86 0.64 33.84
N THR A 30 9.67 0.03 33.73
CA THR A 30 9.50 -1.37 33.34
C THR A 30 9.61 -1.57 31.83
N TYR A 31 9.01 -0.68 31.03
CA TYR A 31 8.94 -0.81 29.57
C TYR A 31 9.86 0.16 28.81
N GLY A 32 10.57 1.03 29.53
CA GLY A 32 11.32 2.13 28.94
C GLY A 32 10.43 3.30 28.52
N SER A 33 11.04 4.42 28.14
CA SER A 33 10.33 5.51 27.48
C SER A 33 9.55 4.96 26.27
N PRO A 34 8.32 5.45 25.99
CA PRO A 34 7.63 5.07 24.76
C PRO A 34 8.60 5.30 23.61
N LEU A 35 8.99 4.22 22.93
CA LEU A 35 9.89 4.30 21.79
C LEU A 35 9.27 5.34 20.85
N LYS A 36 9.97 6.46 20.67
CA LYS A 36 9.61 7.48 19.67
C LYS A 36 9.24 6.71 18.39
N PRO A 37 8.08 6.97 17.75
CA PRO A 37 7.71 6.24 16.55
C PRO A 37 8.88 6.30 15.58
N GLN A 38 9.51 5.15 15.38
CA GLN A 38 10.69 5.04 14.54
C GLN A 38 10.18 5.32 13.13
N LYS A 39 10.52 6.51 12.61
CA LYS A 39 9.96 7.06 11.36
C LYS A 39 9.88 5.97 10.27
N PRO A 40 8.69 5.67 9.72
CA PRO A 40 8.56 4.67 8.66
C PRO A 40 8.97 5.20 7.27
N GLU A 41 9.35 6.47 7.15
CA GLU A 41 9.22 7.22 5.89
C GLU A 41 10.24 6.90 4.79
N LYS A 42 11.43 6.39 5.11
CA LYS A 42 12.52 6.23 4.10
C LYS A 42 12.54 4.89 3.36
N LEU A 43 12.03 3.81 3.98
CA LEU A 43 11.98 2.50 3.32
C LEU A 43 10.71 2.30 2.50
N GLN A 44 9.64 3.03 2.83
CA GLN A 44 8.37 2.93 2.11
C GLN A 44 8.38 3.75 0.81
N SER A 45 9.04 4.91 0.77
CA SER A 45 9.17 5.71 -0.46
C SER A 45 9.94 4.97 -1.55
N SER A 46 11.10 4.39 -1.25
CA SER A 46 11.88 3.65 -2.26
C SER A 46 11.15 2.45 -2.86
N ARG A 47 10.23 1.84 -2.09
CA ARG A 47 9.37 0.75 -2.57
C ARG A 47 8.25 1.28 -3.46
N ILE A 48 7.70 2.46 -3.17
CA ILE A 48 6.68 3.11 -3.99
C ILE A 48 7.28 3.57 -5.31
N ASP A 49 8.41 4.28 -5.30
CA ASP A 49 9.09 4.77 -6.51
C ASP A 49 9.41 3.62 -7.49
N ARG A 50 9.86 2.47 -6.93
CA ARG A 50 10.15 1.27 -7.72
C ARG A 50 8.89 0.61 -8.30
N LEU A 51 7.75 0.71 -7.62
CA LEU A 51 6.47 0.20 -8.13
C LEU A 51 5.92 1.10 -9.23
N GLU A 52 5.99 2.42 -9.06
CA GLU A 52 5.60 3.40 -10.09
C GLU A 52 6.40 3.20 -11.38
N SER A 53 7.73 3.06 -11.27
CA SER A 53 8.58 2.78 -12.43
C SER A 53 8.21 1.49 -13.16
N LYS A 54 7.82 0.43 -12.44
CA LYS A 54 7.35 -0.82 -13.08
C LYS A 54 5.99 -0.66 -13.76
N ILE A 55 5.10 0.16 -13.21
CA ILE A 55 3.79 0.46 -13.81
C ILE A 55 4.00 1.22 -15.13
N ASP A 56 4.88 2.21 -15.14
CA ASP A 56 5.21 2.99 -16.34
C ASP A 56 5.82 2.10 -17.45
N GLU A 57 6.73 1.21 -17.08
CA GLU A 57 7.33 0.25 -18.01
C GLU A 57 6.27 -0.67 -18.65
N ILE A 58 5.35 -1.21 -17.84
CA ILE A 58 4.22 -2.02 -18.33
C ILE A 58 3.34 -1.20 -19.27
N GLY A 59 2.98 0.04 -18.90
CA GLY A 59 2.17 0.92 -19.72
C GLY A 59 2.79 1.19 -21.10
N GLN A 60 4.10 1.43 -21.15
CA GLN A 60 4.82 1.61 -22.41
C GLN A 60 4.84 0.33 -23.25
N MET A 61 5.04 -0.85 -22.65
CA MET A 61 5.01 -2.12 -23.36
C MET A 61 3.63 -2.41 -23.95
N THR A 62 2.56 -2.20 -23.17
CA THR A 62 1.18 -2.38 -23.63
C THR A 62 0.85 -1.43 -24.78
N SER A 63 1.20 -0.14 -24.68
CA SER A 63 0.99 0.83 -25.76
C SER A 63 1.69 0.42 -27.06
N LYS A 64 2.95 -0.03 -26.98
CA LYS A 64 3.72 -0.50 -28.14
C LYS A 64 3.16 -1.78 -28.75
N PHE A 65 2.63 -2.69 -27.92
CA PHE A 65 2.02 -3.93 -28.36
C PHE A 65 0.72 -3.66 -29.13
N THR A 66 -0.21 -2.91 -28.53
CA THR A 66 -1.48 -2.54 -29.16
C THR A 66 -1.28 -1.78 -30.48
N ARG A 67 -0.29 -0.89 -30.56
CA ARG A 67 -0.01 -0.13 -31.78
C ARG A 67 0.48 -1.02 -32.93
N ARG A 68 1.40 -1.95 -32.66
CA ARG A 68 1.93 -2.87 -33.68
C ARG A 68 0.83 -3.77 -34.27
N ASP A 69 -0.02 -4.34 -33.42
CA ASP A 69 -1.12 -5.19 -33.89
C ASP A 69 -2.11 -4.42 -34.77
N ILE A 70 -2.44 -3.18 -34.40
CA ILE A 70 -3.35 -2.33 -35.17
C ILE A 70 -2.74 -1.94 -36.52
N ASP A 71 -1.46 -1.57 -36.55
CA ASP A 71 -0.77 -1.19 -37.78
C ASP A 71 -0.69 -2.39 -38.76
N ASP A 72 -0.39 -3.60 -38.26
CA ASP A 72 -0.34 -4.83 -39.06
C ASP A 72 -1.72 -5.22 -39.61
N ILE A 73 -2.77 -5.09 -38.79
CA ILE A 73 -4.16 -5.33 -39.22
C ILE A 73 -4.58 -4.30 -40.27
N SER A 74 -4.21 -3.03 -40.09
CA SER A 74 -4.52 -1.93 -41.00
C SER A 74 -3.87 -2.15 -42.38
N ASP A 75 -2.60 -2.56 -42.42
CA ASP A 75 -1.89 -2.89 -43.67
C ASP A 75 -2.55 -4.08 -44.37
N THR A 76 -2.83 -5.15 -43.61
CA THR A 76 -3.48 -6.35 -44.15
C THR A 76 -4.85 -6.02 -44.74
N THR A 77 -5.65 -5.22 -44.04
CA THR A 77 -6.97 -4.78 -44.49
C THR A 77 -6.86 -3.95 -45.78
N SER A 78 -5.91 -3.01 -45.82
CA SER A 78 -5.67 -2.16 -46.99
C SER A 78 -5.30 -2.99 -48.23
N ARG A 79 -4.45 -4.02 -48.05
CA ARG A 79 -4.08 -4.95 -49.13
C ARG A 79 -5.27 -5.77 -49.63
N VAL A 80 -6.11 -6.28 -48.73
CA VAL A 80 -7.32 -7.03 -49.09
C VAL A 80 -8.28 -6.15 -49.89
N CYS A 81 -8.56 -4.92 -49.42
CA CYS A 81 -9.41 -3.97 -50.13
C CYS A 81 -8.87 -3.64 -51.54
N SER A 82 -7.55 -3.48 -51.68
CA SER A 82 -6.91 -3.25 -52.97
C SER A 82 -7.10 -4.42 -53.94
N VAL A 83 -6.98 -5.66 -53.45
CA VAL A 83 -7.21 -6.85 -54.27
C VAL A 83 -8.68 -6.94 -54.68
N LEU A 84 -9.62 -6.81 -53.73
CA LEU A 84 -11.06 -6.87 -54.02
C LEU A 84 -11.49 -5.85 -55.08
N SER A 85 -10.94 -4.64 -55.03
CA SER A 85 -11.21 -3.57 -56.00
C SER A 85 -10.69 -3.87 -57.41
N LYS A 86 -9.73 -4.80 -57.56
CA LYS A 86 -9.19 -5.22 -58.86
C LYS A 86 -9.95 -6.40 -59.49
N VAL A 87 -10.76 -7.11 -58.69
CA VAL A 87 -11.53 -8.29 -59.12
C VAL A 87 -13.04 -8.03 -59.21
N SER A 88 -13.54 -6.89 -58.73
CA SER A 88 -14.86 -6.34 -59.08
C SER A 88 -14.79 -5.54 -60.38
#